data_AF-A0A937X4M1-F1
#
_entry.id   AF-A0A937X4M1-F1
#
_cell.length_a   1.000
_cell.length_b   1.000
_cell.length_c   1.000
_cell.angle_alpha   90.00
_cell.angle_beta   90.00
_cell.angle_gamma   90.00
#
_symmetry.space_group_name_H-M   'P 1'
#
loop_
_entity.id
_entity.type
_entity.pdbx_description
1 polymer ?
#
loop_
_entity_poly.entity_id
_entity_poly.type
_entity_poly.pdbx_seq_one_letter_code
_entity_poly.pdbx_strand_id
1 'polypeptide(L)'
;MLMDWLLLATVYAACATWVVFGLNLLTTRKQIPRLEPRPWDGGEAPLVTIVLPARNEARCLERCLASLTAQDYPRIQILVVDDQSEDDTPRIIGDAAARDSRIEAIGGKALPAGWTGKCWAV
;
A
#
# COMPACT_ATOMS: atom_id res chain seq x y z
N MET A 1 -14.66 2.12 -50.96
CA MET A 1 -14.24 3.53 -51.05
C MET A 1 -14.58 4.30 -49.78
N LEU A 2 -15.84 4.68 -49.50
CA LEU A 2 -16.18 5.44 -48.28
C LEU A 2 -15.90 4.67 -46.97
N MET A 3 -16.21 3.37 -46.94
CA MET A 3 -15.97 2.49 -45.78
C MET A 3 -14.48 2.39 -45.40
N ASP A 4 -13.60 2.32 -46.41
CA ASP A 4 -12.15 2.17 -46.21
C ASP A 4 -11.55 3.45 -45.59
N TRP A 5 -12.02 4.62 -46.04
CA TRP A 5 -11.63 5.91 -45.45
C TRP A 5 -12.10 6.06 -44.00
N LEU A 6 -13.30 5.57 -43.67
CA LEU A 6 -13.81 5.58 -42.29
C LEU A 6 -12.98 4.66 -41.39
N LEU A 7 -12.65 3.45 -41.84
CA LEU A 7 -11.82 2.52 -41.09
C LEU A 7 -10.42 3.09 -40.84
N LEU A 8 -9.77 3.65 -41.87
CA LEU A 8 -8.46 4.30 -41.72
C LEU A 8 -8.51 5.48 -40.74
N ALA A 9 -9.55 6.31 -40.80
CA ALA A 9 -9.71 7.44 -39.88
C ALA A 9 -9.86 6.97 -38.41
N THR A 10 -10.63 5.91 -38.17
CA THR A 10 -10.79 5.36 -36.81
C THR A 10 -9.49 4.76 -36.26
N VAL A 11 -8.73 4.03 -37.07
CA VAL A 11 -7.42 3.48 -36.68
C VAL A 11 -6.44 4.62 -36.36
N TYR A 12 -6.40 5.66 -37.21
CA TYR A 12 -5.54 6.82 -36.97
C TYR A 12 -5.91 7.56 -35.68
N ALA A 13 -7.21 7.78 -35.45
CA ALA A 13 -7.70 8.39 -34.21
C ALA A 13 -7.33 7.57 -32.97
N ALA A 14 -7.51 6.24 -33.02
CA ALA A 14 -7.15 5.35 -31.92
C ALA A 14 -5.63 5.37 -31.64
N CYS A 15 -4.80 5.30 -32.68
CA CYS A 15 -3.35 5.43 -32.55
C CYS A 15 -2.96 6.79 -31.95
N ALA A 16 -3.55 7.89 -32.41
CA ALA A 16 -3.31 9.22 -31.87
C ALA A 16 -3.70 9.31 -30.39
N THR A 17 -4.84 8.73 -29.99
CA THR A 17 -5.25 8.67 -28.58
C THR A 17 -4.22 7.92 -27.73
N TRP A 18 -3.76 6.75 -28.17
CA TRP A 18 -2.74 5.97 -27.44
C TRP A 18 -1.40 6.70 -27.35
N VAL A 19 -0.98 7.41 -28.41
CA VAL A 19 0.22 8.23 -28.42
C VAL A 19 0.09 9.38 -27.42
N VAL A 20 -1.03 10.11 -27.44
CA VAL A 20 -1.29 11.21 -26.49
C VAL A 20 -1.36 10.70 -25.05
N PHE A 21 -2.00 9.56 -24.81
CA PHE A 21 -2.06 8.93 -23.48
C PHE A 21 -0.67 8.49 -22.99
N GLY A 22 0.14 7.86 -23.85
CA GLY A 22 1.51 7.48 -23.54
C GLY A 22 2.41 8.68 -23.25
N LEU A 23 2.30 9.74 -24.04
CA LEU A 23 3.01 11.00 -23.79
C LEU A 23 2.58 11.63 -22.46
N ASN A 24 1.28 11.64 -22.14
CA ASN A 24 0.78 12.09 -20.84
C ASN A 24 1.32 11.24 -19.69
N LEU A 25 1.37 9.91 -19.80
CA LEU A 25 1.97 9.05 -18.76
C LEU A 25 3.45 9.38 -18.52
N LEU A 26 4.20 9.66 -19.58
CA LEU A 26 5.61 10.02 -19.47
C LEU A 26 5.81 11.42 -18.88
N THR A 27 4.93 12.38 -19.17
CA THR A 27 4.99 13.73 -18.58
C THR A 27 4.50 13.74 -17.14
N THR A 28 3.42 13.03 -16.81
CA THR A 28 2.91 12.89 -15.43
C THR A 28 3.95 12.23 -14.53
N ARG A 29 4.70 11.24 -15.01
CA ARG A 29 5.83 10.67 -14.26
C ARG A 29 6.89 11.70 -13.88
N LYS A 30 7.14 12.70 -14.74
CA LYS A 30 8.07 13.81 -14.44
C LYS A 30 7.47 14.86 -13.51
N GLN A 31 6.15 14.89 -13.36
CA GLN A 31 5.44 15.82 -12.48
C GLN A 31 5.25 15.30 -11.06
N ILE A 32 5.56 14.02 -10.78
CA ILE A 32 5.56 13.51 -9.40
C ILE A 32 6.69 14.22 -8.66
N PRO A 33 6.39 15.14 -7.72
CA PRO A 33 7.43 15.84 -6.99
C PRO A 33 8.24 14.82 -6.22
N ARG A 34 9.55 14.81 -6.43
CA ARG A 34 10.45 14.04 -5.58
C ARG A 34 10.43 14.71 -4.20
N LEU A 35 10.10 13.94 -3.18
CA LEU A 35 10.29 14.39 -1.80
C LEU A 35 11.79 14.48 -1.56
N GLU A 36 12.32 15.70 -1.54
CA GLU A 36 13.69 15.93 -1.14
C GLU A 36 13.82 15.63 0.37
N PRO A 37 14.88 14.94 0.80
CA PRO A 37 15.11 14.71 2.22
C PRO A 37 15.21 16.06 2.92
N ARG A 38 14.22 16.40 3.74
CA ARG A 38 14.28 17.57 4.60
C ARG A 38 15.11 17.19 5.83
N PRO A 39 16.25 17.88 6.10
CA PRO A 39 17.00 17.65 7.33
C PRO A 39 16.09 17.85 8.53
N TRP A 40 16.15 16.92 9.48
CA TRP A 40 15.48 17.08 10.75
C TRP A 40 16.08 18.30 11.48
N ASP A 41 15.24 19.16 12.03
CA ASP A 41 15.62 20.45 12.64
C ASP A 41 16.23 20.32 14.05
N GLY A 42 16.44 19.09 14.53
CA GLY A 42 17.19 18.79 15.74
C GLY A 42 16.35 18.59 17.01
N GLY A 43 15.02 18.49 16.88
CA GLY A 43 14.13 18.14 18.01
C GLY A 43 14.19 16.66 18.40
N GLU A 44 13.45 16.28 19.45
CA GLU A 44 13.16 14.87 19.70
C GLU A 44 12.29 14.33 18.57
N ALA A 45 12.67 13.20 17.98
CA ALA A 45 11.88 12.57 16.93
C ALA A 45 10.46 12.27 17.46
N PRO A 46 9.38 12.65 16.76
CA PRO A 46 8.03 12.27 17.18
C PRO A 46 7.86 10.75 17.12
N LEU A 47 6.89 10.22 17.85
CA LEU A 47 6.49 8.83 17.67
C LEU A 47 5.81 8.68 16.30
N VAL A 48 6.28 7.71 15.51
CA VAL A 48 5.63 7.29 14.28
C VAL A 48 4.98 5.93 14.51
N THR A 49 3.66 5.87 14.41
CA THR A 49 2.90 4.61 14.48
C THR A 49 2.53 4.16 13.08
N ILE A 50 2.98 2.96 12.70
CA ILE A 50 2.69 2.31 11.44
C ILE A 50 1.53 1.34 11.69
N VAL A 51 0.38 1.59 11.08
CA VAL A 51 -0.76 0.66 11.12
C VAL A 51 -0.72 -0.23 9.89
N LEU A 52 -0.52 -1.53 10.10
CA LEU A 52 -0.39 -2.54 9.06
C LEU A 52 -1.62 -3.46 9.08
N PRO A 53 -2.63 -3.21 8.23
CA PRO A 53 -3.73 -4.15 8.05
C PRO A 53 -3.23 -5.42 7.35
N ALA A 54 -3.61 -6.58 7.86
CA ALA A 54 -3.24 -7.88 7.34
C ALA A 54 -4.49 -8.78 7.27
N ARG A 55 -4.75 -9.34 6.08
CA ARG A 55 -5.73 -10.42 5.90
C ARG A 55 -5.19 -11.43 4.89
N ASN A 56 -4.90 -12.64 5.34
CA ASN A 56 -4.34 -13.70 4.51
C ASN A 56 -3.02 -13.31 3.80
N GLU A 57 -2.11 -12.68 4.55
CA GLU A 57 -0.84 -12.13 4.07
C GLU A 57 0.37 -13.02 4.38
N ALA A 58 0.16 -14.30 4.72
CA ALA A 58 1.23 -15.17 5.21
C ALA A 58 2.45 -15.27 4.27
N ARG A 59 2.22 -15.10 2.96
CA ARG A 59 3.28 -15.17 1.93
C ARG A 59 4.25 -13.99 1.95
N CYS A 60 3.82 -12.82 2.43
CA CYS A 60 4.60 -11.59 2.33
C CYS A 60 4.84 -10.89 3.67
N LEU A 61 4.06 -11.24 4.70
CA LEU A 61 4.06 -10.55 5.98
C LEU A 61 5.43 -10.56 6.67
N GLU A 62 6.16 -11.69 6.69
CA GLU A 62 7.49 -11.75 7.30
C GLU A 62 8.47 -10.77 6.67
N ARG A 63 8.49 -10.70 5.33
CA ARG A 63 9.36 -9.77 4.59
C ARG A 63 8.93 -8.32 4.82
N CYS A 64 7.63 -8.06 4.90
CA CYS A 64 7.10 -6.73 5.20
C CYS A 64 7.56 -6.28 6.59
N LEU A 65 7.33 -7.08 7.62
CA LEU A 65 7.72 -6.77 8.99
C LEU A 65 9.24 -6.60 9.13
N ALA A 66 10.04 -7.46 8.50
CA ALA A 66 11.50 -7.31 8.47
C ALA A 66 11.92 -5.94 7.90
N SER A 67 11.29 -5.50 6.81
CA SER A 67 11.54 -4.18 6.21
C SER A 67 11.14 -3.03 7.12
N LEU A 68 10.02 -3.15 7.84
CA LEU A 68 9.54 -2.13 8.79
C LEU A 68 10.43 -2.04 10.03
N THR A 69 10.91 -3.17 10.53
CA THR A 69 11.80 -3.20 11.71
C THR A 69 13.22 -2.71 11.38
N ALA A 70 13.62 -2.74 10.11
CA ALA A 70 14.93 -2.28 9.63
C ALA A 70 15.02 -0.77 9.39
N GLN A 71 13.94 -0.02 9.61
CA GLN A 71 13.97 1.44 9.52
C GLN A 71 14.90 2.03 10.59
N ASP A 72 15.66 3.06 10.23
CA ASP A 72 16.61 3.77 11.10
C ASP A 72 15.95 4.91 11.92
N TYR A 73 14.64 5.06 11.83
CA TYR A 73 13.89 6.03 12.62
C TYR A 73 13.80 5.61 14.09
N PRO A 74 14.17 6.48 15.05
CA PRO A 74 14.42 6.06 16.43
C PRO A 74 13.16 5.74 17.24
N ARG A 75 11.99 6.26 16.85
CA ARG A 75 10.73 6.13 17.60
C ARG A 75 9.59 5.62 16.73
N ILE A 76 9.60 4.31 16.46
CA ILE A 76 8.58 3.62 15.67
C ILE A 76 7.77 2.67 16.56
N GLN A 77 6.46 2.67 16.37
CA GLN A 77 5.54 1.63 16.81
C GLN A 77 4.89 1.00 15.57
N ILE A 78 4.68 -0.31 15.57
CA ILE A 78 4.05 -1.06 14.47
C ILE A 78 2.84 -1.78 15.04
N LEU A 79 1.64 -1.38 14.62
CA LEU A 79 0.39 -2.02 14.97
C LEU A 79 -0.04 -2.91 13.82
N VAL A 80 0.00 -4.22 14.00
CA VAL A 80 -0.42 -5.18 12.97
C VAL A 80 -1.85 -5.61 13.26
N VAL A 81 -2.77 -5.20 12.39
CA VAL A 81 -4.20 -5.48 12.53
C VAL A 81 -4.53 -6.72 11.72
N ASP A 82 -4.78 -7.85 12.39
CA ASP A 82 -5.28 -9.06 11.73
C ASP A 82 -6.78 -8.96 11.50
N ASP A 83 -7.20 -8.78 10.25
CA ASP A 83 -8.62 -8.78 9.87
C ASP A 83 -9.13 -10.21 9.61
N GLN A 84 -9.13 -11.03 10.66
CA GLN A 84 -9.69 -12.40 10.65
C GLN A 84 -9.08 -13.27 9.53
N SER A 85 -7.76 -13.40 9.53
CA SER A 85 -7.09 -14.29 8.58
C SER A 85 -7.42 -15.76 8.85
N GLU A 86 -7.44 -16.54 7.77
CA GLU A 86 -7.69 -17.98 7.77
C GLU A 86 -6.43 -18.81 7.46
N ASP A 87 -5.32 -18.13 7.17
CA ASP A 87 -4.01 -18.73 6.91
C ASP A 87 -3.04 -18.52 8.09
N ASP A 88 -1.74 -18.73 7.87
CA ASP A 88 -0.67 -18.59 8.86
C ASP A 88 -0.42 -17.14 9.33
N THR A 89 -1.15 -16.14 8.81
CA THR A 89 -0.96 -14.72 9.16
C THR A 89 -0.96 -14.47 10.67
N PRO A 90 -1.94 -14.95 11.48
CA PRO A 90 -1.97 -14.66 12.91
C PRO A 90 -0.77 -15.25 13.65
N ARG A 91 -0.29 -16.42 13.23
CA ARG A 91 0.91 -17.05 13.79
C ARG A 91 2.14 -16.18 13.52
N ILE A 92 2.32 -15.72 12.28
CA ILE A 92 3.45 -14.86 11.89
C ILE A 92 3.44 -13.54 12.67
N ILE A 93 2.26 -12.94 12.87
CA ILE A 93 2.09 -11.72 13.66
C ILE A 93 2.54 -11.96 15.11
N GLY A 94 2.07 -13.03 15.74
CA GLY A 94 2.45 -13.39 17.12
C GLY A 94 3.95 -13.63 17.27
N ASP A 95 4.53 -14.40 16.34
CA ASP A 95 5.96 -14.66 16.31
C ASP A 95 6.80 -13.37 16.15
N ALA A 96 6.32 -12.42 15.35
CA ALA A 96 6.99 -11.13 15.17
C ALA A 96 6.87 -10.22 16.40
N ALA A 97 5.68 -10.14 17.00
CA ALA A 97 5.45 -9.37 18.24
C ALA A 97 6.27 -9.91 19.42
N ALA A 98 6.51 -11.22 19.48
CA ALA A 98 7.39 -11.81 20.48
C ALA A 98 8.89 -11.48 20.27
N ARG A 99 9.30 -11.23 19.01
CA ARG A 99 10.70 -10.93 18.66
C ARG A 99 11.06 -9.45 18.75
N ASP A 100 10.12 -8.55 18.51
CA ASP A 100 10.37 -7.10 18.49
C ASP A 100 9.28 -6.36 19.29
N SER A 101 9.69 -5.71 20.37
CA SER A 101 8.79 -4.99 21.28
C SER A 101 8.11 -3.77 20.66
N ARG A 102 8.54 -3.34 19.47
CA ARG A 102 7.87 -2.26 18.71
C ARG A 102 6.61 -2.76 17.99
N ILE A 103 6.44 -4.07 17.85
CA ILE A 103 5.31 -4.70 17.16
C ILE A 103 4.23 -5.08 18.16
N GLU A 104 3.01 -4.63 17.91
CA GLU A 104 1.81 -4.97 18.68
C GLU A 104 0.76 -5.59 17.75
N ALA A 105 0.22 -6.74 18.16
CA ALA A 105 -0.83 -7.44 17.43
C ALA A 105 -2.21 -6.92 17.85
N ILE A 106 -3.03 -6.51 16.90
CA ILE A 106 -4.42 -6.08 17.10
C ILE A 106 -5.33 -7.03 16.36
N GLY A 107 -6.32 -7.59 17.05
CA GLY A 107 -7.37 -8.40 16.41
C GLY A 107 -8.47 -7.52 15.82
N GLY A 108 -8.82 -7.75 14.56
CA GLY A 108 -9.97 -7.13 13.90
C GLY A 108 -11.29 -7.55 14.53
N LYS A 109 -12.31 -6.67 14.48
CA LYS A 109 -13.66 -7.01 14.97
C LYS A 109 -14.48 -7.70 13.89
N ALA A 110 -15.32 -8.64 14.32
CA ALA A 110 -16.31 -9.27 13.46
C ALA A 110 -17.20 -8.23 12.75
N LEU A 111 -17.59 -8.55 11.51
CA LEU A 111 -18.51 -7.73 10.73
C LEU A 111 -19.90 -7.70 11.39
N PRO A 112 -20.56 -6.54 11.48
CA PRO A 112 -21.94 -6.47 11.94
C PRO A 112 -22.90 -7.25 11.02
N ALA A 113 -23.94 -7.85 11.60
CA ALA A 113 -24.96 -8.55 10.82
C ALA A 113 -25.66 -7.61 9.82
N GLY A 114 -25.83 -8.06 8.57
CA GLY A 114 -26.49 -7.28 7.52
C GLY A 114 -25.64 -6.16 6.92
N TRP A 115 -24.34 -6.13 7.20
CA TRP A 115 -23.43 -5.17 6.58
C TRP A 115 -23.22 -5.48 5.08
N THR A 116 -23.41 -4.47 4.22
CA THR A 116 -23.35 -4.62 2.75
C THR A 116 -22.40 -3.63 2.04
N GLY A 117 -21.47 -2.94 2.72
CA GLY A 117 -20.51 -2.05 2.02
C GLY A 117 -19.38 -1.34 2.81
N LYS A 118 -18.29 -1.00 2.09
CA LYS A 118 -17.01 -0.22 2.34
C LYS A 118 -16.27 -0.34 3.69
N CYS A 119 -14.94 -0.57 3.60
CA CYS A 119 -13.88 -0.56 4.63
C CYS A 119 -14.36 -0.66 6.09
N TRP A 120 -14.59 -1.89 6.55
CA TRP A 120 -14.60 -2.22 7.97
C TRP A 120 -13.18 -2.64 8.36
N ALA A 121 -12.43 -1.73 8.98
CA ALA A 121 -11.15 -2.02 9.60
C ALA A 121 -11.18 -1.41 11.00
N VAL A 122 -10.71 -2.15 12.00
CA VAL A 122 -10.64 -1.70 13.40
C VAL A 122 -9.20 -1.51 13.78
#